data_AF-A0A3M1ERJ5-F1
#
_entry.id   AF-A0A3M1ERJ5-F1
#
_cell.length_a   1.000
_cell.length_b   1.000
_cell.length_c   1.000
_cell.angle_alpha   90.00
_cell.angle_beta   90.00
_cell.angle_gamma   90.00
#
_symmetry.space_group_name_H-M   'P 1'
#
loop_
_entity.id
_entity.type
_entity.pdbx_description
1 polymer ?
#
loop_
_entity_poly.entity_id
_entity_poly.type
_entity_poly.pdbx_seq_one_letter_code
_entity_poly.pdbx_strand_id
1 'polypeptide(L)'
;MPLTRLLSLALTPEQERLIWLAGSIALYVVATNLVWALQPALGRVRWSSAASIPVGIIRFVFYVGIPYAALLGGVVNLKSLGLVEVPSHASLNQGVLLSISAVFLMGLIGWYYRRAVMALGKGVVPPLLSVQQLLGQPWGWVLVLIRVIYQQVHWAFYRALPFLILGDLYIGSFLGLALALLEAYASPQIRLEATEPGGIEWLVLSAGFAVMSAVLFVVTETSWLGAGAHLTAAVAWILLSQLRKSLRPRQS
;
A
#
# COMPACT_ATOMS: atom_id res chain seq x y z
N MET A 1 -25.07 -22.73 -12.94
CA MET A 1 -23.88 -23.24 -12.23
C MET A 1 -22.80 -22.17 -12.33
N PRO A 2 -22.29 -21.60 -11.22
CA PRO A 2 -21.33 -20.49 -11.29
C PRO A 2 -20.01 -20.95 -11.93
N LEU A 3 -19.42 -20.12 -12.79
CA LEU A 3 -18.20 -20.42 -13.56
C LEU A 3 -17.03 -20.91 -12.68
N THR A 4 -16.96 -20.42 -11.44
CA THR A 4 -15.98 -20.82 -10.42
C THR A 4 -16.04 -22.30 -10.06
N ARG A 5 -17.25 -22.89 -9.99
CA ARG A 5 -17.41 -24.33 -9.70
C ARG A 5 -16.99 -25.23 -10.87
N LEU A 6 -16.99 -24.72 -12.10
CA LEU A 6 -16.53 -25.48 -13.26
C LEU A 6 -15.00 -25.51 -13.33
N LEU A 7 -14.34 -24.38 -13.04
CA LEU A 7 -12.88 -24.31 -12.98
C LEU A 7 -12.30 -25.14 -11.83
N SER A 8 -12.96 -25.15 -10.67
CA SER A 8 -12.51 -25.93 -9.50
C SER A 8 -12.56 -27.45 -9.70
N LEU A 9 -13.29 -27.93 -10.71
CA LEU A 9 -13.35 -29.36 -11.04
C LEU A 9 -12.16 -29.82 -11.90
N ALA A 10 -11.48 -28.88 -12.57
CA ALA A 10 -10.38 -29.18 -13.49
C ALA A 10 -8.99 -28.78 -12.95
N LEU A 11 -8.94 -27.86 -11.98
CA LEU A 11 -7.70 -27.31 -11.45
C LEU A 11 -7.42 -27.80 -10.03
N THR A 12 -6.15 -28.00 -9.71
CA THR A 12 -5.72 -28.18 -8.32
C THR A 12 -5.87 -26.86 -7.54
N PRO A 13 -6.03 -26.90 -6.20
CA PRO A 13 -6.13 -25.69 -5.39
C PRO A 13 -4.92 -24.76 -5.52
N GLU A 14 -3.72 -25.32 -5.72
CA GLU A 14 -2.49 -24.55 -5.95
C GLU A 14 -2.52 -23.81 -7.29
N GLN A 15 -2.96 -24.48 -8.37
CA GLN A 15 -3.12 -23.86 -9.68
C GLN A 15 -4.15 -22.73 -9.64
N GLU A 16 -5.27 -22.93 -8.94
CA GLU A 16 -6.27 -21.89 -8.77
C GLU A 16 -5.66 -20.65 -8.07
N ARG A 17 -4.97 -20.84 -6.94
CA ARG A 17 -4.27 -19.76 -6.22
C ARG A 17 -3.26 -19.03 -7.10
N LEU A 18 -2.47 -19.76 -7.90
CA LEU A 18 -1.50 -19.18 -8.83
C LEU A 18 -2.18 -18.35 -9.93
N ILE A 19 -3.31 -18.81 -10.47
CA ILE A 19 -4.08 -18.07 -11.47
C ILE A 19 -4.62 -16.76 -10.88
N TRP A 20 -5.14 -16.78 -9.65
CA TRP A 20 -5.60 -15.57 -8.98
C TRP A 20 -4.47 -14.57 -8.74
N LEU A 21 -3.30 -15.05 -8.30
CA LEU A 21 -2.13 -14.21 -8.09
C LEU A 21 -1.63 -13.60 -9.41
N ALA A 22 -1.39 -14.43 -10.40
CA ALA A 22 -0.88 -14.02 -11.71
C ALA A 22 -1.87 -13.10 -12.43
N GLY A 23 -3.18 -13.41 -12.36
CA GLY A 23 -4.25 -12.60 -12.93
C GLY A 23 -4.34 -11.22 -12.29
N SER A 24 -4.22 -11.12 -10.96
CA SER A 24 -4.20 -9.84 -10.26
C SER A 24 -3.01 -8.97 -10.67
N ILE A 25 -1.80 -9.55 -10.72
CA ILE A 25 -0.59 -8.85 -11.15
C ILE A 25 -0.71 -8.41 -12.61
N ALA A 26 -1.09 -9.32 -13.52
CA ALA A 26 -1.24 -9.03 -14.93
C ALA A 26 -2.27 -7.91 -15.17
N LEU A 27 -3.40 -7.94 -14.46
CA LEU A 27 -4.41 -6.90 -14.52
C LEU A 27 -3.84 -5.54 -14.10
N TYR A 28 -3.08 -5.48 -13.00
CA TYR A 28 -2.42 -4.24 -12.58
C TYR A 28 -1.46 -3.72 -13.63
N VAL A 29 -0.57 -4.58 -14.12
CA VAL A 29 0.46 -4.21 -15.11
C VAL A 29 -0.20 -3.67 -16.37
N VAL A 30 -1.19 -4.38 -16.91
CA VAL A 30 -1.91 -3.95 -18.11
C VAL A 30 -2.64 -2.63 -17.85
N ALA A 31 -3.37 -2.52 -16.74
CA ALA A 31 -4.12 -1.31 -16.43
C ALA A 31 -3.22 -0.07 -16.28
N THR A 32 -2.12 -0.18 -15.53
CA THR A 32 -1.19 0.94 -15.31
C THR A 32 -0.47 1.35 -16.59
N ASN A 33 -0.06 0.40 -17.43
CA ASN A 33 0.59 0.70 -18.70
C ASN A 33 -0.40 1.27 -19.73
N LEU A 34 -1.65 0.78 -19.75
CA LEU A 34 -2.70 1.31 -20.62
C LEU A 34 -3.05 2.76 -20.25
N VAL A 35 -3.25 3.04 -18.96
CA VAL A 35 -3.52 4.41 -18.47
C VAL A 35 -2.37 5.34 -18.84
N TRP A 36 -1.13 4.89 -18.68
CA TRP A 36 0.06 5.66 -19.09
C TRP A 36 0.08 5.93 -20.60
N ALA A 37 -0.15 4.91 -21.43
CA ALA A 37 -0.14 5.03 -22.89
C ALA A 37 -1.26 5.92 -23.43
N LEU A 38 -2.42 5.95 -22.78
CA LEU A 38 -3.57 6.77 -23.16
C LEU A 38 -3.49 8.21 -22.63
N GLN A 39 -2.55 8.50 -21.72
CA GLN A 39 -2.41 9.83 -21.10
C GLN A 39 -2.26 10.99 -22.11
N PRO A 40 -1.51 10.87 -23.22
CA PRO A 40 -1.41 11.94 -24.21
C PRO A 40 -2.75 12.23 -24.91
N ALA A 41 -3.54 11.19 -25.20
CA ALA A 41 -4.80 11.28 -25.94
C ALA A 41 -5.97 11.75 -25.07
N LEU A 42 -6.00 11.34 -23.80
CA LEU A 42 -7.00 11.76 -22.82
C LEU A 42 -6.75 13.17 -22.29
N GLY A 43 -5.69 13.84 -22.75
CA GLY A 43 -5.14 15.03 -22.13
C GLY A 43 -4.58 14.74 -20.73
N ARG A 44 -3.94 15.73 -20.09
CA ARG A 44 -3.62 15.66 -18.66
C ARG A 44 -4.90 15.77 -17.80
N VAL A 45 -5.96 15.04 -18.13
CA VAL A 45 -7.04 14.78 -17.17
C VAL A 45 -6.33 14.26 -15.93
N ARG A 46 -6.47 14.99 -14.82
CA ARG A 46 -5.87 14.65 -13.53
C ARG A 46 -6.59 13.41 -12.98
N TRP A 47 -6.38 12.25 -13.61
CA TRP A 47 -6.67 10.93 -13.05
C TRP A 47 -5.94 10.72 -11.71
N SER A 48 -4.93 11.55 -11.42
CA SER A 48 -4.25 11.64 -10.13
C SER A 48 -5.09 12.24 -9.00
N SER A 49 -6.25 12.85 -9.30
CA SER A 49 -7.22 13.22 -8.29
C SER A 49 -7.81 11.94 -7.70
N ALA A 50 -7.27 11.52 -6.56
CA ALA A 50 -7.85 10.46 -5.73
C ALA A 50 -9.33 10.74 -5.34
N ALA A 51 -9.85 11.94 -5.63
CA ALA A 51 -11.23 12.35 -5.42
C ALA A 51 -12.15 12.12 -6.64
N SER A 52 -11.66 11.67 -7.80
CA SER A 52 -12.56 11.34 -8.91
C SER A 52 -13.30 10.02 -8.64
N ILE A 53 -14.63 10.07 -8.61
CA ILE A 53 -15.51 8.92 -8.30
C ILE A 53 -15.18 7.70 -9.17
N PRO A 54 -15.00 7.82 -10.52
CA PRO A 54 -14.70 6.65 -11.35
C PRO A 54 -13.39 5.96 -10.97
N VAL A 55 -12.34 6.74 -10.67
CA VAL A 55 -11.05 6.19 -10.21
C VAL A 55 -11.19 5.54 -8.84
N GLY A 56 -11.96 6.15 -7.95
CA GLY A 56 -12.28 5.57 -6.64
C GLY A 56 -12.94 4.19 -6.77
N ILE A 57 -13.93 4.05 -7.65
CA ILE A 57 -14.63 2.78 -7.90
C ILE A 57 -13.66 1.74 -8.48
N ILE A 58 -12.88 2.09 -9.50
CA ILE A 58 -11.92 1.15 -10.12
C ILE A 58 -10.91 0.67 -9.07
N ARG A 59 -10.37 1.58 -8.25
CA ARG A 59 -9.46 1.22 -7.16
C ARG A 59 -10.15 0.35 -6.13
N PHE A 60 -11.37 0.66 -5.71
CA PHE A 60 -12.12 -0.17 -4.79
C PHE A 60 -12.28 -1.61 -5.32
N VAL A 61 -12.72 -1.74 -6.57
CA VAL A 61 -12.89 -3.05 -7.21
C VAL A 61 -11.58 -3.83 -7.29
N PHE A 62 -10.48 -3.15 -7.63
CA PHE A 62 -9.17 -3.80 -7.70
C PHE A 62 -8.64 -4.19 -6.30
N TYR A 63 -8.50 -3.23 -5.39
CA TYR A 63 -7.84 -3.42 -4.09
C TYR A 63 -8.68 -4.23 -3.09
N VAL A 64 -10.02 -4.18 -3.20
CA VAL A 64 -10.93 -4.87 -2.26
C VAL A 64 -11.75 -5.93 -2.98
N GLY A 65 -12.28 -5.63 -4.17
CA GLY A 65 -13.14 -6.55 -4.91
C GLY A 65 -12.44 -7.85 -5.30
N ILE A 66 -11.18 -7.80 -5.78
CA ILE A 66 -10.43 -9.02 -6.13
C ILE A 66 -10.15 -9.90 -4.90
N PRO A 67 -9.55 -9.39 -3.80
CA PRO A 67 -9.38 -10.19 -2.59
C PRO A 67 -10.69 -10.72 -2.00
N TYR A 68 -11.77 -9.93 -2.06
CA TYR A 68 -13.08 -10.35 -1.60
C TYR A 68 -13.67 -11.48 -2.47
N ALA A 69 -13.52 -11.39 -3.79
CA ALA A 69 -13.95 -12.46 -4.70
C ALA A 69 -13.14 -13.75 -4.49
N ALA A 70 -11.83 -13.65 -4.27
CA ALA A 70 -10.99 -14.79 -3.93
C ALA A 70 -11.39 -15.43 -2.59
N LEU A 71 -11.79 -14.62 -1.61
CA LEU A 71 -12.31 -15.08 -0.33
C LEU A 71 -13.65 -15.82 -0.50
N LEU A 72 -14.60 -15.25 -1.26
CA LEU A 72 -15.88 -15.92 -1.57
C LEU A 72 -15.68 -17.20 -2.39
N GLY A 73 -14.66 -17.25 -3.24
CA GLY A 73 -14.27 -18.43 -4.00
C GLY A 73 -13.57 -19.51 -3.17
N GLY A 74 -13.20 -19.24 -1.91
CA GLY A 74 -12.46 -20.17 -1.06
C GLY A 74 -10.96 -20.31 -1.40
N VAL A 75 -10.45 -19.43 -2.27
CA VAL A 75 -9.04 -19.43 -2.71
C VAL A 75 -8.12 -18.95 -1.59
N VAL A 76 -8.60 -17.96 -0.84
CA VAL A 76 -8.02 -17.48 0.42
C VAL A 76 -9.05 -17.61 1.54
N ASN A 77 -8.59 -17.59 2.79
CA ASN A 77 -9.45 -17.61 3.97
C ASN A 77 -9.13 -16.45 4.93
N LEU A 78 -10.05 -16.13 5.84
CA LEU A 78 -9.90 -15.00 6.76
C LEU A 78 -8.63 -15.08 7.63
N LYS A 79 -8.18 -16.30 7.98
CA LYS A 79 -6.94 -16.54 8.72
C LYS A 79 -5.70 -16.16 7.90
N SER A 80 -5.63 -16.60 6.64
CA SER A 80 -4.52 -16.24 5.73
C SER A 80 -4.43 -14.73 5.47
N LEU A 81 -5.56 -14.03 5.51
CA LEU A 81 -5.64 -12.56 5.43
C LEU A 81 -5.34 -11.85 6.76
N GLY A 82 -5.09 -12.59 7.85
CA GLY A 82 -4.78 -12.04 9.17
C GLY A 82 -5.93 -11.26 9.79
N LEU A 83 -7.17 -11.65 9.51
CA LEU A 83 -8.36 -10.91 9.97
C LEU A 83 -8.99 -11.50 11.24
N VAL A 84 -8.68 -12.76 11.58
CA VAL A 84 -9.33 -13.50 12.68
C VAL A 84 -8.46 -13.55 13.93
N GLU A 85 -7.14 -13.64 13.77
CA GLU A 85 -6.24 -13.90 14.89
C GLU A 85 -6.19 -12.70 15.85
N VAL A 86 -6.38 -13.01 17.14
CA VAL A 86 -6.19 -12.07 18.23
C VAL A 86 -4.78 -12.30 18.77
N PRO A 87 -3.88 -11.30 18.68
CA PRO A 87 -2.51 -11.47 19.14
C PRO A 87 -2.49 -11.74 20.65
N SER A 88 -1.64 -12.67 21.08
CA SER A 88 -1.31 -12.84 22.49
C SER A 88 -0.80 -11.53 23.10
N HIS A 89 -0.90 -11.36 24.43
CA HIS A 89 -0.36 -10.18 25.09
C HIS A 89 1.13 -9.93 24.79
N ALA A 90 1.94 -11.00 24.71
CA ALA A 90 3.36 -10.90 24.42
C ALA A 90 3.61 -10.39 22.98
N SER A 91 2.94 -10.99 21.98
CA SER A 91 3.07 -10.56 20.59
C SER A 91 2.47 -9.17 20.35
N LEU A 92 1.38 -8.82 21.05
CA LEU A 92 0.82 -7.47 21.02
C LEU A 92 1.83 -6.43 21.52
N ASN A 93 2.47 -6.67 22.67
CA ASN A 93 3.48 -5.75 23.21
C ASN A 93 4.67 -5.58 22.26
N GLN A 94 5.16 -6.68 21.68
CA GLN A 94 6.22 -6.64 20.67
C GLN A 94 5.77 -5.87 19.42
N GLY A 95 4.55 -6.13 18.92
CA GLY A 95 3.97 -5.43 17.79
C GLY A 95 3.82 -3.93 18.02
N VAL A 96 3.39 -3.51 19.22
CA VAL A 96 3.30 -2.08 19.59
C VAL A 96 4.70 -1.44 19.61
N LEU A 97 5.67 -2.09 20.26
CA LEU A 97 7.04 -1.57 20.33
C LEU A 97 7.68 -1.47 18.93
N LEU A 98 7.50 -2.48 18.09
CA LEU A 98 7.94 -2.48 16.69
C LEU A 98 7.26 -1.37 15.90
N SER A 99 5.95 -1.17 16.10
CA SER A 99 5.20 -0.11 15.43
C SER A 99 5.77 1.26 15.79
N ILE A 100 5.95 1.55 17.08
CA ILE A 100 6.52 2.82 17.55
C ILE A 100 7.91 3.04 16.96
N SER A 101 8.76 2.00 17.02
CA SER A 101 10.14 2.05 16.52
C SER A 101 10.20 2.27 15.01
N ALA A 102 9.33 1.60 14.23
CA ALA A 102 9.25 1.74 12.80
C ALA A 102 8.74 3.14 12.39
N VAL A 103 7.68 3.64 13.05
CA VAL A 103 7.18 5.00 12.80
C VAL A 103 8.24 6.05 13.13
N PHE A 104 8.97 5.88 14.23
CA PHE A 104 10.06 6.77 14.60
C PHE A 104 11.21 6.73 13.58
N LEU A 105 11.65 5.54 13.17
CA LEU A 105 12.71 5.37 12.18
C LEU A 105 12.32 5.95 10.82
N MET A 106 11.11 5.68 10.33
CA MET A 106 10.57 6.31 9.12
C MET A 106 10.49 7.83 9.27
N GLY A 107 10.09 8.29 10.47
CA GLY A 107 10.25 9.64 11.03
C GLY A 107 11.58 10.28 10.64
N LEU A 108 12.66 9.65 11.12
CA LEU A 108 14.03 10.11 10.94
C LEU A 108 14.48 10.03 9.48
N ILE A 109 14.19 8.93 8.77
CA ILE A 109 14.57 8.73 7.37
C ILE A 109 13.96 9.81 6.49
N GLY A 110 12.64 10.03 6.58
CA GLY A 110 11.99 11.05 5.76
C GLY A 110 12.42 12.48 6.15
N TRP A 111 12.75 12.72 7.42
CA TRP A 111 13.26 14.02 7.85
C TRP A 111 14.64 14.30 7.26
N TYR A 112 15.55 13.32 7.35
CA TYR A 112 16.89 13.41 6.78
C TYR A 112 16.84 13.55 5.26
N TYR A 113 16.05 12.71 4.58
CA TYR A 113 15.83 12.77 3.13
C TYR A 113 15.35 14.16 2.70
N ARG A 114 14.35 14.72 3.38
CA ARG A 114 13.86 16.08 3.07
C ARG A 114 14.94 17.14 3.25
N ARG A 115 15.77 17.05 4.30
CA ARG A 115 16.88 17.99 4.48
C ARG A 115 17.89 17.89 3.34
N ALA A 116 18.24 16.68 2.92
CA ALA A 116 19.13 16.45 1.79
C ALA A 116 18.54 17.02 0.48
N VAL A 117 17.27 16.74 0.20
CA VAL A 117 16.59 17.26 -1.00
C VAL A 117 16.49 18.79 -1.00
N MET A 118 16.15 19.42 0.12
CA MET A 118 16.11 20.89 0.21
C MET A 118 17.49 21.53 0.02
N ALA A 119 18.58 20.84 0.38
CA ALA A 119 19.94 21.31 0.17
C ALA A 119 20.35 21.34 -1.31
N LEU A 120 19.69 20.55 -2.17
CA LEU A 120 19.95 20.50 -3.61
C LEU A 120 19.35 21.68 -4.40
N GLY A 121 18.56 22.58 -3.78
CA GLY A 121 18.10 23.82 -4.39
C GLY A 121 16.60 23.89 -4.76
N LYS A 122 16.17 25.07 -5.25
CA LYS A 122 14.76 25.43 -5.50
C LYS A 122 14.21 24.72 -6.74
N GLY A 123 13.14 23.96 -6.58
CA GLY A 123 12.40 23.31 -7.68
C GLY A 123 11.86 21.93 -7.31
N VAL A 124 12.44 21.28 -6.30
CA VAL A 124 11.98 19.97 -5.86
C VAL A 124 10.77 20.10 -4.94
N VAL A 125 9.60 19.73 -5.45
CA VAL A 125 8.34 19.69 -4.72
C VAL A 125 8.23 18.29 -4.08
N PRO A 126 8.25 18.15 -2.73
CA PRO A 126 8.18 16.85 -2.10
C PRO A 126 6.82 16.16 -2.38
N PRO A 127 6.77 14.89 -2.85
CA PRO A 127 5.54 14.16 -3.19
C PRO A 127 4.51 14.09 -2.07
N LEU A 128 4.94 14.18 -0.81
CA LEU A 128 4.06 14.27 0.37
C LEU A 128 3.16 15.51 0.39
N LEU A 129 3.37 16.48 -0.51
CA LEU A 129 2.36 17.50 -0.78
C LEU A 129 1.03 16.90 -1.23
N SER A 130 1.01 15.74 -1.90
CA SER A 130 -0.24 15.08 -2.30
C SER A 130 -1.08 14.58 -1.11
N VAL A 131 -0.45 13.99 -0.09
CA VAL A 131 -1.12 13.55 1.14
C VAL A 131 -1.54 14.76 2.00
N GLN A 132 -0.69 15.79 2.08
CA GLN A 132 -1.05 17.05 2.73
C GLN A 132 -2.23 17.74 2.03
N GLN A 133 -2.27 17.72 0.69
CA GLN A 133 -3.36 18.28 -0.11
C GLN A 133 -4.66 17.54 0.14
N LEU A 134 -4.63 16.20 0.22
CA LEU A 134 -5.81 15.40 0.55
C LEU A 134 -6.38 15.77 1.92
N LEU A 135 -5.53 15.91 2.95
CA LEU A 135 -5.98 16.31 4.28
C LEU A 135 -6.47 17.75 4.40
N GLY A 136 -6.03 18.63 3.50
CA GLY A 136 -6.59 19.98 3.40
C GLY A 136 -8.03 20.02 2.88
N GLN A 137 -8.54 18.89 2.37
CA GLN A 137 -9.92 18.78 1.88
C GLN A 137 -10.88 18.35 3.00
N PRO A 138 -12.17 18.73 2.92
CA PRO A 138 -13.21 18.13 3.74
C PRO A 138 -13.12 16.60 3.65
N TRP A 139 -13.11 15.91 4.80
CA TRP A 139 -13.00 14.44 4.87
C TRP A 139 -11.68 13.84 4.36
N GLY A 140 -10.63 14.65 4.20
CA GLY A 140 -9.34 14.15 3.74
C GLY A 140 -8.78 12.97 4.55
N TRP A 141 -9.03 12.94 5.86
CA TRP A 141 -8.60 11.86 6.74
C TRP A 141 -9.26 10.52 6.38
N VAL A 142 -10.50 10.54 5.88
CA VAL A 142 -11.21 9.35 5.37
C VAL A 142 -10.51 8.85 4.12
N LEU A 143 -10.10 9.75 3.21
CA LEU A 143 -9.37 9.36 2.01
C LEU A 143 -8.01 8.73 2.34
N VAL A 144 -7.33 9.22 3.38
CA VAL A 144 -6.11 8.60 3.90
C VAL A 144 -6.40 7.22 4.46
N LEU A 145 -7.45 7.08 5.28
CA LEU A 145 -7.87 5.78 5.83
C LEU A 145 -8.20 4.76 4.73
N ILE A 146 -8.99 5.15 3.71
CA ILE A 146 -9.32 4.29 2.57
C ILE A 146 -8.05 3.84 1.85
N ARG A 147 -7.08 4.74 1.65
CA ARG A 147 -5.79 4.40 1.02
C ARG A 147 -5.01 3.38 1.85
N VAL A 148 -4.97 3.54 3.17
CA VAL A 148 -4.34 2.57 4.09
C VAL A 148 -5.05 1.21 3.98
N ILE A 149 -6.38 1.19 4.02
CA ILE A 149 -7.17 -0.05 3.88
C ILE A 149 -6.85 -0.74 2.56
N TYR A 150 -6.85 -0.02 1.43
CA TYR A 150 -6.52 -0.59 0.13
C TYR A 150 -5.14 -1.25 0.11
N GLN A 151 -4.12 -0.56 0.64
CA GLN A 151 -2.78 -1.12 0.69
C GLN A 151 -2.67 -2.34 1.61
N GLN A 152 -3.33 -2.32 2.77
CA GLN A 152 -3.31 -3.44 3.70
C GLN A 152 -4.05 -4.67 3.17
N VAL A 153 -5.22 -4.47 2.54
CA VAL A 153 -6.00 -5.57 1.96
C VAL A 153 -5.26 -6.20 0.78
N HIS A 154 -4.71 -5.38 -0.12
CA HIS A 154 -3.96 -5.87 -1.28
C HIS A 154 -2.68 -6.60 -0.88
N TRP A 155 -1.94 -6.06 0.08
CA TRP A 155 -0.78 -6.75 0.62
C TRP A 155 -1.15 -8.05 1.36
N ALA A 156 -2.24 -8.06 2.14
CA ALA A 156 -2.73 -9.27 2.80
C ALA A 156 -3.10 -10.36 1.79
N PHE A 157 -3.68 -9.99 0.65
CA PHE A 157 -3.94 -10.91 -0.46
C PHE A 157 -2.63 -11.45 -1.07
N TYR A 158 -1.67 -10.57 -1.32
CA TYR A 158 -0.38 -10.92 -1.95
C TYR A 158 0.48 -11.83 -1.09
N ARG A 159 0.40 -11.73 0.23
CA ARG A 159 1.08 -12.68 1.13
C ARG A 159 0.30 -13.97 1.33
N ALA A 160 -1.04 -13.92 1.31
CA ALA A 160 -1.88 -15.07 1.62
C ALA A 160 -1.68 -16.18 0.58
N LEU A 161 -1.55 -15.84 -0.71
CA LEU A 161 -1.39 -16.84 -1.75
C LEU A 161 -0.04 -17.60 -1.66
N PRO A 162 1.13 -16.93 -1.59
CA PRO A 162 2.41 -17.61 -1.31
C PRO A 162 2.40 -18.41 0.00
N PHE A 163 1.81 -17.88 1.07
CA PHE A 163 1.66 -18.61 2.34
C PHE A 163 0.89 -19.92 2.14
N LEU A 164 -0.26 -19.87 1.45
CA LEU A 164 -1.10 -21.04 1.24
C LEU A 164 -0.47 -22.07 0.27
N ILE A 165 0.40 -21.63 -0.65
CA ILE A 165 1.10 -22.51 -1.58
C ILE A 165 2.30 -23.18 -0.91
N LEU A 166 3.08 -22.43 -0.12
CA LEU A 166 4.35 -22.91 0.47
C LEU A 166 4.17 -23.48 1.88
N GLY A 167 3.04 -23.20 2.54
CA GLY A 167 2.79 -23.60 3.93
C GLY A 167 3.59 -22.81 4.97
N ASP A 168 4.30 -21.75 4.56
CA ASP A 168 5.20 -20.98 5.41
C ASP A 168 4.79 -19.49 5.44
N LEU A 169 4.40 -19.02 6.64
CA LEU A 169 3.93 -17.66 6.88
C LEU A 169 5.03 -16.61 6.69
N TYR A 170 6.26 -16.94 7.12
CA TYR A 170 7.41 -16.05 7.02
C TYR A 170 7.74 -15.85 5.54
N ILE A 171 7.98 -16.95 4.81
CA ILE A 171 8.30 -16.88 3.38
C ILE A 171 7.15 -16.22 2.62
N GLY A 172 5.90 -16.56 2.94
CA GLY A 172 4.73 -15.98 2.29
C GLY A 172 4.63 -14.46 2.45
N SER A 173 4.94 -13.95 3.65
CA SER A 173 4.93 -12.51 3.96
C SER A 173 5.96 -11.73 3.15
N PHE A 174 7.19 -12.24 3.06
CA PHE A 174 8.26 -11.58 2.30
C PHE A 174 8.12 -11.75 0.79
N LEU A 175 7.61 -12.89 0.30
CA LEU A 175 7.25 -13.03 -1.11
C LEU A 175 6.10 -12.11 -1.51
N GLY A 176 5.07 -11.98 -0.68
CA GLY A 176 3.99 -11.02 -0.93
C GLY A 176 4.48 -9.57 -1.01
N LEU A 177 5.45 -9.21 -0.16
CA LEU A 177 6.13 -7.92 -0.24
C LEU A 177 6.93 -7.77 -1.55
N ALA A 178 7.71 -8.77 -1.93
CA ALA A 178 8.48 -8.76 -3.17
C ALA A 178 7.56 -8.59 -4.40
N LEU A 179 6.40 -9.27 -4.41
CA LEU A 179 5.40 -9.15 -5.47
C LEU A 179 4.79 -7.74 -5.50
N ALA A 180 4.48 -7.14 -4.35
CA ALA A 180 3.97 -5.76 -4.31
C ALA A 180 5.01 -4.74 -4.82
N LEU A 181 6.29 -4.96 -4.55
CA LEU A 181 7.38 -4.12 -5.07
C LEU A 181 7.58 -4.32 -6.59
N LEU A 182 7.50 -5.55 -7.08
CA LEU A 182 7.55 -5.85 -8.52
C LEU A 182 6.37 -5.22 -9.26
N GLU A 183 5.17 -5.33 -8.69
CA GLU A 183 3.97 -4.68 -9.20
C GLU A 183 4.17 -3.15 -9.28
N ALA A 184 4.65 -2.53 -8.19
CA ALA A 184 4.96 -1.11 -8.17
C ALA A 184 6.00 -0.71 -9.23
N TYR A 185 7.07 -1.50 -9.38
CA TYR A 185 8.11 -1.26 -10.40
C TYR A 185 7.59 -1.40 -11.84
N ALA A 186 6.57 -2.24 -12.06
CA ALA A 186 5.95 -2.41 -13.37
C ALA A 186 5.13 -1.19 -13.83
N SER A 187 4.79 -0.27 -12.93
CA SER A 187 4.13 1.00 -13.26
C SER A 187 5.10 2.00 -13.93
N PRO A 188 4.83 2.48 -15.15
CA PRO A 188 5.65 3.51 -15.80
C PRO A 188 5.77 4.80 -15.01
N GLN A 189 4.67 5.20 -14.35
CA GLN A 189 4.64 6.40 -13.52
C GLN A 189 5.62 6.30 -12.36
N ILE A 190 5.64 5.16 -11.65
CA ILE A 190 6.55 4.95 -10.52
C ILE A 190 8.00 4.94 -11.00
N ARG A 191 8.29 4.33 -12.15
CA ARG A 191 9.65 4.38 -12.74
C ARG A 191 10.08 5.79 -13.06
N LEU A 192 9.19 6.63 -13.62
CA LEU A 192 9.51 8.04 -13.89
C LEU A 192 9.74 8.80 -12.58
N GLU A 193 8.82 8.70 -11.62
CA GLU A 193 8.94 9.36 -10.31
C GLU A 193 10.22 8.96 -9.57
N ALA A 194 10.68 7.71 -9.71
CA ALA A 194 11.93 7.24 -9.12
C ALA A 194 13.19 7.91 -9.72
N THR A 195 13.12 8.44 -10.94
CA THR A 195 14.22 9.15 -11.60
C THR A 195 14.24 10.65 -11.30
N GLU A 196 13.13 11.21 -10.81
CA GLU A 196 13.02 12.64 -10.52
C GLU A 196 13.49 12.96 -9.08
N PRO A 197 14.33 14.00 -8.88
CA PRO A 197 14.67 14.48 -7.56
C PRO A 197 13.41 14.81 -6.77
N GLY A 198 13.23 14.19 -5.60
CA GLY A 198 12.02 14.32 -4.80
C GLY A 198 10.99 13.21 -5.05
N GLY A 199 10.85 12.71 -6.27
CA GLY A 199 9.80 11.75 -6.64
C GLY A 199 9.88 10.40 -5.91
N ILE A 200 11.08 9.96 -5.53
CA ILE A 200 11.29 8.69 -4.80
C ILE A 200 10.82 8.72 -3.33
N GLU A 201 10.52 9.89 -2.75
CA GLU A 201 10.14 10.02 -1.34
C GLU A 201 8.93 9.13 -0.99
N TRP A 202 7.90 9.19 -1.84
CA TRP A 202 6.69 8.40 -1.65
C TRP A 202 6.97 6.91 -1.79
N LEU A 203 7.81 6.51 -2.74
CA LEU A 203 8.19 5.11 -2.94
C LEU A 203 8.92 4.56 -1.73
N VAL A 204 9.91 5.30 -1.19
CA VAL A 204 10.66 4.90 0.01
C VAL A 204 9.74 4.76 1.22
N LEU A 205 8.84 5.72 1.45
CA LEU A 205 7.90 5.63 2.56
C LEU A 205 6.91 4.48 2.39
N SER A 206 6.40 4.26 1.17
CA SER A 206 5.50 3.14 0.88
C SER A 206 6.18 1.80 1.11
N ALA A 207 7.41 1.65 0.63
CA ALA A 207 8.21 0.46 0.85
C ALA A 207 8.49 0.24 2.35
N GLY A 208 8.81 1.32 3.08
CA GLY A 208 8.98 1.29 4.54
C GLY A 208 7.71 0.81 5.26
N PHE A 209 6.53 1.33 4.87
CA PHE A 209 5.26 0.88 5.45
C PHE A 209 4.93 -0.58 5.08
N ALA A 210 5.26 -1.02 3.87
CA ALA A 210 5.05 -2.39 3.45
C ALA A 210 5.95 -3.36 4.23
N VAL A 211 7.23 -3.02 4.42
CA VAL A 211 8.17 -3.78 5.26
C VAL A 211 7.69 -3.82 6.71
N MET A 212 7.31 -2.68 7.27
CA MET A 212 6.75 -2.58 8.63
C MET A 212 5.51 -3.48 8.77
N SER A 213 4.59 -3.44 7.81
CA SER A 213 3.37 -4.27 7.83
C SER A 213 3.72 -5.76 7.77
N ALA A 214 4.71 -6.15 6.96
CA ALA A 214 5.18 -7.53 6.87
C ALA A 214 5.79 -8.04 8.19
N VAL A 215 6.68 -7.26 8.79
CA VAL A 215 7.30 -7.62 10.08
C VAL A 215 6.24 -7.68 11.19
N LEU A 216 5.33 -6.70 11.27
CA LEU A 216 4.27 -6.71 12.26
C LEU A 216 3.37 -7.93 12.11
N PHE A 217 3.00 -8.30 10.89
CA PHE A 217 2.17 -9.48 10.67
C PHE A 217 2.90 -10.78 11.03
N VAL A 218 4.19 -10.93 10.69
CA VAL A 218 4.96 -12.13 11.08
C VAL A 218 4.99 -12.30 12.60
N VAL A 219 5.08 -11.20 13.35
CA VAL A 219 5.13 -11.23 14.83
C VAL A 219 3.76 -11.42 15.46
N THR A 220 2.71 -10.88 14.85
CA THR A 220 1.39 -10.74 15.50
C THR A 220 0.29 -11.58 14.88
N GLU A 221 0.53 -12.12 13.68
CA GLU A 221 -0.42 -12.85 12.84
C GLU A 221 -1.73 -12.08 12.54
N THR A 222 -1.73 -10.76 12.76
CA THR A 222 -2.90 -9.89 12.55
C THR A 222 -2.57 -8.70 11.65
N SER A 223 -3.45 -8.44 10.68
CA SER A 223 -3.32 -7.29 9.77
C SER A 223 -3.74 -5.97 10.43
N TRP A 224 -4.51 -6.04 11.52
CA TRP A 224 -5.08 -4.85 12.16
C TRP A 224 -4.02 -3.94 12.78
N LEU A 225 -2.98 -4.53 13.40
CA LEU A 225 -1.87 -3.76 13.95
C LEU A 225 -1.06 -3.06 12.86
N GLY A 226 -0.81 -3.74 11.74
CA GLY A 226 -0.17 -3.13 10.57
C GLY A 226 -0.96 -1.94 10.02
N ALA A 227 -2.28 -2.11 9.88
CA ALA A 227 -3.18 -1.03 9.44
C ALA A 227 -3.19 0.17 10.40
N GLY A 228 -3.29 -0.10 11.71
CA GLY A 228 -3.25 0.93 12.74
C GLY A 228 -1.93 1.69 12.78
N ALA A 229 -0.80 0.97 12.74
CA ALA A 229 0.53 1.57 12.70
C ALA A 229 0.74 2.44 11.45
N HIS A 230 0.31 1.96 10.28
CA HIS A 230 0.36 2.71 9.03
C HIS A 230 -0.45 4.00 9.11
N LEU A 231 -1.71 3.92 9.58
CA LEU A 231 -2.56 5.10 9.74
C LEU A 231 -1.95 6.12 10.71
N THR A 232 -1.50 5.66 11.88
CA THR A 232 -0.85 6.54 12.87
C THR A 232 0.38 7.21 12.29
N ALA A 233 1.21 6.47 11.56
CA ALA A 233 2.40 7.04 10.92
C ALA A 233 2.05 8.11 9.88
N ALA A 234 1.04 7.84 9.05
CA ALA A 234 0.56 8.79 8.06
C ALA A 234 0.08 10.08 8.76
N VAL A 235 -0.78 9.96 9.77
CA VAL A 235 -1.33 11.11 10.53
C VAL A 235 -0.22 11.86 11.28
N ALA A 236 0.67 11.16 11.98
CA ALA A 236 1.77 11.77 12.74
C ALA A 236 2.69 12.59 11.82
N TRP A 237 3.04 12.04 10.66
CA TRP A 237 3.85 12.74 9.68
C TRP A 237 3.21 14.03 9.20
N ILE A 238 1.89 14.00 9.00
CA ILE A 238 1.13 15.17 8.60
C ILE A 238 1.18 16.23 9.69
N LEU A 239 0.85 15.88 10.94
CA LEU A 239 0.84 16.84 12.06
C LEU A 239 2.20 17.52 12.22
N LEU A 240 3.29 16.75 12.19
CA LEU A 240 4.65 17.28 12.24
C LEU A 240 4.93 18.27 11.10
N SER A 241 4.41 17.98 9.91
CA SER A 241 4.59 18.85 8.75
C SER A 241 3.77 20.14 8.80
N GLN A 242 2.64 20.16 9.52
CA GLN A 242 1.81 21.35 9.74
C GLN A 242 2.41 22.26 10.82
N LEU A 243 2.86 21.70 11.94
CA LEU A 243 3.55 22.45 13.01
C LEU A 243 4.77 23.21 12.49
N ARG A 244 5.48 22.65 11.52
CA ARG A 244 6.62 23.35 10.89
C ARG A 244 6.20 24.59 10.08
N LYS A 245 5.00 24.61 9.49
CA LYS A 245 4.51 25.76 8.72
C LYS A 245 4.14 26.93 9.63
N SER A 246 3.56 26.66 10.80
CA SER A 246 3.21 27.71 11.78
C SER A 246 4.44 28.35 12.43
N LEU A 247 5.55 27.63 12.55
CA LEU A 247 6.79 28.12 13.14
C LEU A 247 7.70 28.91 12.18
N ARG A 248 7.37 29.01 10.88
CA ARG A 248 8.14 29.87 9.96
C ARG A 248 7.72 31.33 10.18
N PRO A 249 8.64 32.23 10.58
CA PRO A 249 8.31 33.65 10.72
C PRO A 249 7.82 34.18 9.37
N ARG A 250 6.71 34.93 9.40
CA ARG A 250 6.24 35.67 8.22
C ARG A 250 7.36 36.65 7.86
N GLN A 251 8.06 36.38 6.78
CA GLN A 251 8.96 37.38 6.19
C GLN A 251 8.07 38.48 5.62
N SER A 252 7.96 39.58 6.36
CA SER A 252 7.40 40.86 5.92
C SER A 252 8.40 41.60 5.05
#